data_AF-A0A1G4SY54-F1
#
_entry.id   AF-A0A1G4SY54-F1
#
_cell.length_a   1.000
_cell.length_b   1.000
_cell.length_c   1.000
_cell.angle_alpha   90.00
_cell.angle_beta   90.00
_cell.angle_gamma   90.00
#
_symmetry.space_group_name_H-M   'P 1'
#
loop_
_entity.id
_entity.type
_entity.pdbx_description
1 polymer ?
#
loop_
_entity_poly.entity_id
_entity_poly.type
_entity_poly.pdbx_seq_one_letter_code
_entity_poly.pdbx_strand_id
1 'polypeptide(L)'
;MDRAFFLRAGLVLAFATLLGAAFSGAATAQNISRAQAQAIRAACEADIRATCPGVQPGGGRILQCIKANPDKISQPCKEALVAAKATPAP
;
A
#
# COMPACT_ATOMS: atom_id res chain seq x y z
N MET A 1 -4.19 -11.95 18.35
CA MET A 1 -2.86 -11.89 19.01
C MET A 1 -2.66 -13.24 19.67
N ASP A 2 -2.24 -14.20 18.85
CA ASP A 2 -2.53 -15.62 19.09
C ASP A 2 -1.37 -16.32 19.78
N ARG A 3 -1.67 -17.14 20.77
CA ARG A 3 -0.69 -17.89 21.57
C ARG A 3 0.20 -18.80 20.70
N ALA A 4 -0.34 -19.25 19.56
CA ALA A 4 0.38 -19.99 18.53
C ALA A 4 1.50 -19.19 17.84
N PHE A 5 1.38 -17.86 17.81
CA PHE A 5 2.41 -16.95 17.31
C PHE A 5 3.61 -16.91 18.25
N PHE A 6 3.37 -16.85 19.57
CA PHE A 6 4.43 -16.85 20.58
C PHE A 6 5.16 -18.19 20.67
N LEU A 7 4.43 -19.32 20.57
CA LEU A 7 5.03 -20.66 20.53
C LEU A 7 5.89 -20.88 19.27
N ARG A 8 5.42 -20.39 18.11
CA ARG A 8 6.20 -20.45 16.86
C ARG A 8 7.40 -19.51 16.86
N ALA A 9 7.27 -18.31 17.44
CA ALA A 9 8.36 -17.36 17.61
C ALA A 9 9.45 -17.88 18.58
N GLY A 10 9.05 -18.53 19.68
CA GLY A 10 9.98 -19.14 20.64
C GLY A 10 10.80 -20.30 20.06
N LEU A 11 10.17 -21.14 19.22
CA LEU A 11 10.87 -22.25 18.56
C LEU A 11 11.90 -21.75 17.52
N VAL A 12 11.58 -20.67 16.81
CA VAL A 12 12.48 -20.03 15.82
C VAL A 12 13.66 -19.35 16.52
N LEU A 13 13.46 -18.75 17.70
CA LEU A 13 14.52 -18.14 18.50
C LEU A 13 15.55 -19.15 19.02
N ALA A 14 15.12 -20.37 19.38
CA ALA A 14 16.02 -21.42 19.87
C ALA A 14 16.92 -22.03 18.78
N PHE A 15 16.47 -22.06 17.53
CA PHE A 15 17.25 -22.56 16.39
C PHE A 15 18.20 -21.52 15.79
N ALA A 16 17.95 -20.22 16.00
CA ALA A 16 18.72 -19.13 15.40
C ALA A 16 20.10 -18.86 16.05
N THR A 17 20.41 -19.45 17.20
CA THR A 17 21.66 -19.17 17.93
C THR A 17 22.85 -20.03 17.50
N LEU A 18 22.66 -21.12 16.74
CA LEU A 18 23.74 -22.00 16.27
C LEU A 18 24.16 -21.75 14.81
N LEU A 19 23.44 -20.91 14.05
CA LEU A 19 23.81 -20.44 12.70
C LEU A 19 23.53 -18.92 12.55
N GLY A 20 23.94 -18.14 13.54
CA GLY A 20 23.72 -16.69 13.53
C GLY A 20 24.60 -15.95 12.53
N ALA A 21 23.99 -15.39 11.47
CA ALA A 21 24.21 -14.03 10.95
C ALA A 21 23.66 -13.86 9.52
N ALA A 22 22.34 -13.78 9.34
CA ALA A 22 21.70 -13.05 8.22
C ALA A 22 20.18 -13.26 8.20
N PHE A 23 19.46 -12.74 9.18
CA PHE A 23 18.06 -12.38 8.91
C PHE A 23 17.71 -11.07 9.62
N SER A 24 18.43 -10.02 9.23
CA SER A 24 17.91 -8.67 9.32
C SER A 24 16.74 -8.58 8.35
N GLY A 25 15.57 -9.06 8.80
CA GLY A 25 14.31 -8.84 8.10
C GLY A 25 13.99 -7.35 8.16
N ALA A 26 14.54 -6.57 7.23
CA ALA A 26 14.02 -5.26 6.91
C ALA A 26 12.59 -5.49 6.42
N ALA A 27 11.61 -5.23 7.29
CA ALA A 27 10.23 -5.10 6.87
C ALA A 27 10.19 -3.94 5.87
N THR A 28 10.28 -4.22 4.58
CA THR A 28 10.02 -3.24 3.54
C THR A 28 8.52 -2.95 3.60
N ALA A 29 8.17 -1.97 4.42
CA ALA A 29 6.87 -1.33 4.34
C ALA A 29 6.79 -0.71 2.94
N GLN A 30 6.23 -1.46 1.98
CA GLN A 30 6.05 -1.02 0.60
C GLN A 30 5.00 0.10 0.59
N ASN A 31 5.47 1.32 0.82
CA ASN A 31 4.70 2.54 0.69
C ASN A 31 4.93 3.14 -0.69
N ILE A 32 3.83 3.39 -1.40
CA ILE A 32 3.79 4.20 -2.63
C ILE A 32 4.60 5.49 -2.39
N SER A 33 5.51 5.82 -3.30
CA SER A 33 6.34 7.03 -3.15
C SER A 33 5.46 8.29 -3.18
N ARG A 34 5.91 9.40 -2.57
CA ARG A 34 5.14 10.66 -2.61
C ARG A 34 4.88 11.13 -4.04
N ALA A 35 5.85 10.94 -4.93
CA ALA A 35 5.74 11.26 -6.35
C ALA A 35 4.67 10.40 -7.04
N GLN A 36 4.66 9.09 -6.79
CA GLN A 36 3.65 8.18 -7.32
C GLN A 36 2.25 8.51 -6.79
N ALA A 37 2.13 8.85 -5.50
CA ALA A 37 0.88 9.30 -4.91
C ALA A 37 0.40 10.65 -5.48
N GLN A 38 1.30 11.53 -5.92
CA GLN A 38 0.95 12.77 -6.62
C GLN A 38 0.51 12.49 -8.05
N ALA A 39 1.23 11.61 -8.78
CA ALA A 39 0.87 11.21 -10.13
C ALA A 39 -0.53 10.59 -10.21
N ILE A 40 -0.87 9.69 -9.27
CA ILE A 40 -2.22 9.13 -9.15
C ILE A 40 -3.25 10.24 -8.91
N ARG A 41 -2.96 11.19 -8.01
CA ARG A 41 -3.87 12.28 -7.69
C ARG A 41 -4.12 13.18 -8.89
N ALA A 42 -3.08 13.51 -9.66
CA ALA A 42 -3.21 14.31 -10.87
C ALA A 42 -4.05 13.59 -11.92
N ALA A 43 -3.78 12.30 -12.15
CA ALA A 43 -4.55 11.50 -13.11
C ALA A 43 -6.02 11.32 -12.71
N CYS A 44 -6.30 11.21 -11.41
CA CYS A 44 -7.64 11.01 -10.88
C CYS A 44 -8.35 12.30 -10.46
N GLU A 45 -7.78 13.49 -10.69
CA GLU A 45 -8.24 14.73 -10.05
C GLU A 45 -9.70 15.08 -10.38
N ALA A 46 -10.07 14.95 -11.66
CA ALA A 46 -11.43 15.17 -12.14
C ALA A 46 -12.40 14.10 -11.57
N ASP A 47 -11.97 12.84 -11.55
CA ASP A 47 -12.75 11.73 -11.01
C ASP A 47 -12.98 11.86 -9.51
N ILE A 48 -11.98 12.32 -8.76
CA ILE A 48 -12.07 12.56 -7.31
C ILE A 48 -13.11 13.64 -7.04
N ARG A 49 -13.12 14.74 -7.80
CA ARG A 49 -14.12 15.80 -7.65
C ARG A 49 -15.53 15.32 -7.95
N ALA A 50 -15.71 14.52 -9.00
CA ALA A 50 -17.02 14.04 -9.43
C ALA A 50 -17.56 12.89 -8.57
N THR A 51 -16.68 11.95 -8.18
CA THR A 51 -17.06 10.68 -7.54
C THR A 51 -16.87 10.71 -6.03
N CYS A 52 -15.91 11.48 -5.53
CA CYS A 52 -15.52 11.51 -4.12
C CYS A 52 -15.60 12.93 -3.51
N PRO A 53 -16.74 13.65 -3.65
CA PRO A 53 -16.87 15.00 -3.12
C PRO A 53 -16.74 15.00 -1.59
N GLY A 54 -15.98 15.94 -1.05
CA GLY A 54 -15.78 16.10 0.40
C GLY A 54 -14.80 15.11 1.06
N VAL A 55 -14.22 14.17 0.30
CA VAL A 55 -13.20 13.27 0.84
C VAL A 55 -11.89 14.04 1.08
N GLN A 56 -11.53 14.18 2.35
CA GLN A 56 -10.29 14.87 2.72
C GLN A 56 -9.05 14.08 2.28
N PRO A 57 -8.03 14.76 1.71
CA PRO A 57 -6.76 14.13 1.38
C PRO A 57 -6.06 13.48 2.59
N GLY A 58 -5.15 12.55 2.31
CA GLY A 58 -4.35 11.86 3.32
C GLY A 58 -4.94 10.54 3.81
N GLY A 59 -4.10 9.71 4.44
CA GLY A 59 -4.49 8.43 5.03
C GLY A 59 -5.07 7.40 4.06
N GLY A 60 -4.92 7.59 2.75
CA GLY A 60 -5.50 6.69 1.73
C GLY A 60 -7.01 6.81 1.54
N ARG A 61 -7.70 7.78 2.17
CA ARG A 61 -9.16 7.93 2.09
C ARG A 61 -9.69 8.08 0.65
N ILE A 62 -9.01 8.89 -0.16
CA ILE A 62 -9.35 9.08 -1.57
C ILE A 62 -9.24 7.76 -2.35
N LEU A 63 -8.17 7.01 -2.13
CA LEU A 63 -7.98 5.71 -2.77
C LEU A 63 -9.09 4.72 -2.37
N GLN A 64 -9.55 4.77 -1.12
CA GLN A 64 -10.63 3.92 -0.65
C GLN A 64 -11.96 4.29 -1.31
N CYS A 65 -12.27 5.59 -1.45
CA CYS A 65 -13.45 6.06 -2.17
C CYS A 65 -13.44 5.64 -3.65
N ILE A 66 -12.30 5.80 -4.33
CA ILE A 66 -12.16 5.38 -5.73
C ILE A 66 -12.32 3.85 -5.86
N LYS A 67 -11.71 3.06 -4.96
CA LYS A 67 -11.85 1.59 -4.96
C LYS A 67 -13.29 1.13 -4.75
N ALA A 68 -14.10 1.90 -4.03
CA ALA A 68 -15.52 1.62 -3.86
C ALA A 68 -16.37 2.00 -5.10
N ASN A 69 -15.83 2.79 -6.02
CA ASN A 69 -16.53 3.29 -7.21
C ASN A 69 -15.72 3.09 -8.51
N PRO A 70 -15.28 1.86 -8.83
CA PRO A 70 -14.42 1.60 -9.97
C PRO A 70 -15.08 1.94 -11.32
N ASP A 71 -16.41 1.90 -11.39
CA ASP A 71 -17.15 2.17 -12.63
C ASP A 71 -17.40 3.67 -12.85
N LYS A 72 -17.17 4.51 -11.84
CA LYS A 72 -17.39 5.97 -11.89
C LYS A 72 -16.12 6.77 -12.15
N ILE A 73 -14.99 6.10 -12.33
CA ILE A 73 -13.72 6.74 -12.63
C ILE A 73 -13.33 6.53 -14.09
N SER A 74 -12.63 7.51 -14.65
CA SER A 74 -12.11 7.47 -16.00
C SER A 74 -11.04 6.38 -16.19
N GLN A 75 -10.88 5.94 -17.43
CA GLN A 75 -9.81 5.01 -17.84
C GLN A 75 -8.40 5.47 -17.43
N PRO A 76 -7.98 6.74 -17.62
CA PRO A 76 -6.65 7.18 -17.20
C PRO A 76 -6.44 7.08 -15.68
N CYS A 77 -7.47 7.32 -14.86
CA CYS A 77 -7.36 7.12 -13.42
C CYS A 77 -7.19 5.63 -13.06
N LYS A 78 -7.89 4.71 -13.75
CA LYS A 78 -7.70 3.26 -13.58
C LYS A 78 -6.27 2.84 -13.88
N GLU A 79 -5.72 3.32 -14.99
CA GLU A 79 -4.36 3.02 -15.43
C GLU A 79 -3.32 3.54 -14.44
N ALA A 80 -3.48 4.77 -13.93
CA ALA A 80 -2.60 5.33 -12.92
C ALA A 80 -2.60 4.49 -11.63
N LEU A 81 -3.75 3.97 -11.21
CA LEU A 81 -3.86 3.08 -10.05
C LEU A 81 -3.21 1.71 -10.26
N VAL A 82 -3.21 1.19 -11.48
CA VAL A 82 -2.52 -0.06 -11.83
C VAL A 82 -1.02 0.17 -11.90
N ALA A 83 -0.58 1.23 -12.59
CA ALA A 83 0.83 1.62 -12.67
C ALA A 83 1.42 1.82 -11.27
N ALA A 84 0.67 2.46 -10.37
CA ALA A 84 1.06 2.67 -8.99
C ALA A 84 1.35 1.38 -8.19
N LYS A 85 0.67 0.28 -8.52
CA LYS A 85 0.91 -1.03 -7.87
C LYS A 85 2.06 -1.79 -8.52
N ALA A 86 2.36 -1.48 -9.79
CA ALA A 86 3.32 -2.21 -10.61
C ALA A 86 4.73 -1.62 -10.58
N THR A 87 4.90 -0.34 -10.21
CA THR A 87 6.24 0.26 -10.11
C THR A 87 6.80 0.07 -8.70
N PRO A 88 7.91 -0.66 -8.51
CA PRO A 88 8.72 -0.55 -7.30
C PRO A 88 9.20 0.91 -7.18
N ALA A 89 9.23 1.45 -5.97
CA ALA A 89 9.89 2.73 -5.74
C ALA A 89 11.36 2.62 -6.20
N PRO A 90 11.90 3.62 -6.93
CA PRO A 90 13.33 3.64 -7.27
C PRO A 90 14.20 3.75 -6.00
#